data_AF-X0T403-F1
#
_entry.id   AF-X0T403-F1
#
_cell.length_a   1.000
_cell.length_b   1.000
_cell.length_c   1.000
_cell.angle_alpha   90.00
_cell.angle_beta   90.00
_cell.angle_gamma   90.00
#
_symmetry.space_group_name_H-M   'P 1'
#
loop_
_entity.id
_entity.type
_entity.pdbx_description
1 polymer ?
#
loop_
_entity_poly.entity_id
_entity_poly.type
_entity_poly.pdbx_seq_one_letter_code
_entity_poly.pdbx_strand_id
1 'polypeptide(L)'
;MGNKWKFIVCLAFLLIVLGLPTKAFAHGVDIQYTSTMAIEIVAAYDSGEPMSGAQVVVYAPDDLSTPWLTGACDDEGHFTFTPDNSKPGNWDVQIRKAGHGGMVHIPVGEGTVVSGGSNSYSVLQIVLMAACVAWGIAGTALYFSRKRT
;
A
#
# COMPACT_ATOMS: atom_id res chain seq x y z
N MET A 1 79.20 35.61 -0.40
CA MET A 1 78.45 34.37 -0.07
C MET A 1 77.16 34.59 0.74
N GLY A 2 76.74 35.84 1.04
CA GLY A 2 75.58 36.08 1.92
C GLY A 2 74.18 35.92 1.31
N ASN A 3 73.98 36.26 0.02
CA ASN A 3 72.61 36.32 -0.54
C ASN A 3 72.07 34.94 -1.00
N LYS A 4 72.93 34.05 -1.51
CA LYS A 4 72.53 32.69 -1.92
C LYS A 4 72.13 31.82 -0.72
N TRP A 5 72.82 31.98 0.42
CA TRP A 5 72.50 31.28 1.67
C TRP A 5 71.15 31.72 2.24
N LYS A 6 70.87 33.03 2.23
CA LYS A 6 69.56 33.57 2.62
C LYS A 6 68.42 33.02 1.74
N PHE A 7 68.64 32.92 0.43
CA PHE A 7 67.67 32.31 -0.50
C PHE A 7 67.40 30.84 -0.19
N ILE A 8 68.44 30.05 0.08
CA ILE A 8 68.30 28.63 0.43
C ILE A 8 67.54 28.47 1.75
N VAL A 9 67.84 29.30 2.76
CA VAL A 9 67.14 29.27 4.06
C VAL A 9 65.67 29.67 3.92
N CYS A 10 65.37 30.73 3.15
CA CYS A 10 63.99 31.12 2.88
C CYS A 10 63.22 30.05 2.10
N LEU A 11 63.86 29.41 1.11
CA LEU A 11 63.24 28.34 0.33
C LEU A 11 62.98 27.08 1.18
N ALA A 12 63.94 26.69 2.02
CA ALA A 12 63.79 25.58 2.95
C ALA A 12 62.67 25.84 3.97
N PHE A 13 62.59 27.06 4.51
CA PHE A 13 61.51 27.45 5.42
C PHE A 13 60.13 27.44 4.72
N LEU A 14 60.05 27.97 3.49
CA LEU A 14 58.81 27.95 2.71
C LEU A 14 58.34 26.52 2.40
N LEU A 15 59.27 25.63 2.03
CA LEU A 15 58.97 24.22 1.78
C LEU A 15 58.49 23.49 3.04
N ILE A 16 59.05 23.83 4.22
CA ILE A 16 58.59 23.29 5.50
C ILE A 16 57.15 23.74 5.80
N VAL A 17 56.83 25.02 5.58
CA VAL A 17 55.49 25.56 5.81
C VAL A 17 54.45 24.94 4.85
N LEU A 18 54.82 24.72 3.59
CA LEU A 18 53.96 24.09 2.59
C LEU A 18 53.76 22.58 2.83
N GLY A 19 54.67 21.92 3.54
CA GLY A 19 54.61 20.49 3.86
C GLY A 19 53.83 20.13 5.12
N LEU A 20 53.32 21.11 5.87
CA LEU A 20 52.56 20.83 7.10
C LEU A 20 51.19 20.21 6.76
N PRO A 21 50.85 19.02 7.28
CA PRO A 21 49.58 18.38 6.98
C PRO A 21 48.43 19.18 7.61
N THR A 22 47.58 19.77 6.78
CA THR A 22 46.35 20.44 7.22
C THR A 22 45.20 19.44 7.29
N LYS A 23 44.40 19.49 8.36
CA LYS A 23 43.15 18.73 8.46
C LYS A 23 42.17 19.28 7.43
N ALA A 24 41.88 18.50 6.39
CA ALA A 24 40.81 18.82 5.44
C ALA A 24 39.49 18.24 5.95
N PHE A 25 38.50 19.09 6.22
CA PHE A 25 37.14 18.68 6.57
C PHE A 25 36.35 18.41 5.29
N ALA A 26 36.56 17.23 4.70
CA ALA A 26 35.64 16.71 3.70
C ALA A 26 34.34 16.32 4.41
N HIS A 27 33.20 16.88 3.96
CA HIS A 27 31.90 16.49 4.48
C HIS A 27 31.53 15.12 3.87
N GLY A 28 31.40 14.11 4.72
CA GLY A 28 30.77 12.85 4.34
C GLY A 28 29.26 13.02 4.26
N VAL A 29 28.61 12.29 3.36
CA VAL A 29 27.15 12.19 3.27
C VAL A 29 26.77 10.76 3.63
N ASP A 30 25.91 10.60 4.65
CA ASP A 30 25.29 9.32 4.99
C ASP A 30 23.89 9.27 4.38
N ILE A 31 23.62 8.25 3.56
CA ILE A 31 22.33 8.04 2.89
C ILE A 31 21.81 6.66 3.28
N GLN A 32 20.67 6.62 3.94
CA GLN A 32 19.95 5.41 4.29
C GLN A 32 18.60 5.40 3.58
N TYR A 33 18.20 4.26 3.03
CA TYR A 33 16.90 4.09 2.40
C TYR A 33 16.24 2.79 2.90
N THR A 34 14.91 2.76 2.86
CA THR A 34 14.11 1.57 3.14
C THR A 34 12.99 1.50 2.11
N SER A 35 12.83 0.36 1.46
CA SER A 35 11.78 0.14 0.46
C SER A 35 10.62 -0.61 1.10
N THR A 36 9.46 0.04 1.19
CA THR A 36 8.22 -0.57 1.69
C THR A 36 7.19 -0.64 0.58
N MET A 37 6.39 -1.71 0.55
CA MET A 37 5.26 -1.82 -0.38
C MET A 37 4.10 -0.96 0.14
N ALA A 38 3.57 -0.08 -0.70
CA ALA A 38 2.33 0.64 -0.42
C ALA A 38 1.18 -0.02 -1.19
N ILE A 39 0.01 -0.07 -0.57
CA ILE A 39 -1.23 -0.56 -1.16
C ILE A 39 -2.10 0.66 -1.47
N GLU A 40 -2.47 0.82 -2.72
CA GLU A 40 -3.48 1.77 -3.17
C GLU A 40 -4.83 1.07 -3.36
N ILE A 41 -5.89 1.72 -2.90
CA ILE A 41 -7.28 1.32 -3.09
C ILE A 41 -7.96 2.42 -3.89
N VAL A 42 -8.64 2.04 -4.97
CA VAL A 42 -9.51 2.93 -5.74
C VAL A 42 -10.95 2.51 -5.50
N ALA A 43 -11.72 3.37 -4.83
CA ALA A 43 -13.11 3.13 -4.51
C ALA A 43 -14.02 3.94 -5.45
N ALA A 44 -14.88 3.23 -6.18
CA ALA A 44 -15.88 3.80 -7.06
C ALA A 44 -17.23 3.09 -6.89
N TYR A 45 -18.31 3.80 -7.18
CA TYR A 45 -19.63 3.20 -7.31
C TYR A 45 -19.71 2.35 -8.59
N ASP A 46 -20.72 1.47 -8.70
CA ASP A 46 -20.95 0.66 -9.91
C ASP A 46 -21.19 1.53 -11.17
N SER A 47 -21.57 2.80 -10.99
CA SER A 47 -21.66 3.80 -12.06
C SER A 47 -20.31 4.28 -12.58
N GLY A 48 -19.21 3.97 -11.89
CA GLY A 48 -17.87 4.49 -12.13
C GLY A 48 -17.57 5.82 -11.42
N GLU A 49 -18.53 6.41 -10.70
CA GLU A 49 -18.31 7.65 -9.95
C GLU A 49 -17.37 7.38 -8.75
N PRO A 50 -16.34 8.21 -8.52
CA PRO A 50 -15.47 8.11 -7.36
C PRO A 50 -16.21 8.18 -6.02
N MET A 51 -15.81 7.35 -5.07
CA MET A 51 -16.31 7.40 -3.70
C MET A 51 -15.56 8.46 -2.87
N SER A 52 -15.61 9.74 -3.29
CA SER A 52 -14.90 10.84 -2.62
C SER A 52 -15.21 10.92 -1.13
N GLY A 53 -14.20 11.02 -0.27
CA GLY A 53 -14.41 11.14 1.18
C GLY A 53 -15.06 9.91 1.84
N ALA A 54 -15.08 8.75 1.17
CA ALA A 54 -15.56 7.52 1.78
C ALA A 54 -14.68 7.13 2.97
N GLN A 55 -15.30 6.69 4.06
CA GLN A 55 -14.58 6.27 5.26
C GLN A 55 -13.88 4.93 5.00
N VAL A 56 -12.60 4.86 5.34
CA VAL A 56 -11.79 3.64 5.23
C VAL A 56 -11.38 3.16 6.62
N VAL A 57 -11.50 1.86 6.83
CA VAL A 57 -11.05 1.16 8.05
C VAL A 57 -10.22 -0.05 7.63
N VAL A 58 -8.99 -0.11 8.11
CA VAL A 58 -8.03 -1.19 7.85
C VAL A 58 -7.88 -2.01 9.12
N TYR A 59 -8.00 -3.33 9.00
CA TYR A 59 -7.76 -4.29 10.06
C TYR A 59 -6.51 -5.12 9.75
N ALA A 60 -5.70 -5.34 10.78
CA ALA A 60 -4.50 -6.16 10.66
C ALA A 60 -4.87 -7.65 10.71
N PRO A 61 -4.04 -8.54 10.14
CA PRO A 61 -4.34 -9.98 10.10
C PRO A 61 -4.53 -10.64 11.47
N ASP A 62 -3.97 -10.04 12.54
CA ASP A 62 -4.01 -10.55 13.90
C ASP A 62 -5.19 -10.02 14.74
N ASP A 63 -5.88 -8.96 14.29
CA ASP A 63 -7.07 -8.42 14.95
C ASP A 63 -8.05 -7.81 13.94
N LEU A 64 -9.15 -8.53 13.70
CA LEU A 64 -10.23 -8.13 12.80
C LEU A 64 -11.35 -7.30 13.50
N SER A 65 -11.22 -7.08 14.80
CA SER A 65 -12.22 -6.37 15.61
C SER A 65 -11.80 -4.94 15.94
N THR A 66 -10.50 -4.71 16.10
CA THR A 66 -9.94 -3.38 16.36
C THR A 66 -9.33 -2.79 15.09
N PRO A 67 -9.77 -1.60 14.65
CA PRO A 67 -9.14 -0.89 13.55
C PRO A 67 -7.64 -0.68 13.80
N TRP A 68 -6.81 -1.11 12.86
CA TRP A 68 -5.38 -0.80 12.85
C TRP A 68 -5.13 0.61 12.32
N LEU A 69 -5.84 0.98 11.25
CA LEU A 69 -5.80 2.31 10.65
C LEU A 69 -7.21 2.73 10.24
N THR A 70 -7.51 4.01 10.37
CA THR A 70 -8.72 4.62 9.82
C THR A 70 -8.34 5.81 8.95
N GLY A 71 -9.16 6.12 7.96
CA GLY A 71 -8.92 7.24 7.06
C GLY A 71 -10.14 7.54 6.19
N ALA A 72 -9.92 8.32 5.14
CA ALA A 72 -10.92 8.60 4.13
C ALA A 72 -10.29 8.62 2.74
N CYS A 73 -11.07 8.24 1.72
CA CYS A 73 -10.67 8.42 0.33
C CYS A 73 -10.55 9.90 -0.02
N ASP A 74 -9.65 10.23 -0.95
CA ASP A 74 -9.56 11.57 -1.55
C ASP A 74 -10.70 11.85 -2.53
N ASP A 75 -10.66 12.99 -3.22
CA ASP A 75 -11.70 13.41 -4.15
C ASP A 75 -11.83 12.53 -5.40
N GLU A 76 -10.77 11.77 -5.74
CA GLU A 76 -10.76 10.80 -6.84
C GLU A 76 -11.13 9.39 -6.35
N GLY A 77 -11.42 9.23 -5.06
CA GLY A 77 -11.82 7.95 -4.46
C GLY A 77 -10.64 7.07 -4.06
N HIS A 78 -9.41 7.61 -4.04
CA HIS A 78 -8.21 6.85 -3.75
C HIS A 78 -7.90 6.86 -2.26
N PHE A 79 -7.34 5.77 -1.76
CA PHE A 79 -6.79 5.66 -0.42
C PHE A 79 -5.55 4.78 -0.43
N THR A 80 -4.45 5.25 0.16
CA THR A 80 -3.19 4.52 0.18
C THR A 80 -2.71 4.30 1.60
N PHE A 81 -2.23 3.09 1.89
CA PHE A 81 -1.58 2.77 3.15
C PHE A 81 -0.42 1.81 2.97
N THR A 82 0.51 1.83 3.92
CA THR A 82 1.64 0.89 3.96
C THR A 82 1.39 -0.10 5.09
N PRO A 83 1.13 -1.39 4.80
CA PRO A 83 0.94 -2.39 5.84
C PRO A 83 2.24 -2.63 6.63
N ASP A 84 2.10 -3.06 7.86
CA ASP A 84 3.24 -3.50 8.67
C ASP A 84 3.73 -4.87 8.17
N ASN A 85 4.91 -4.88 7.54
CA ASN A 85 5.52 -6.09 6.99
C ASN A 85 5.88 -7.14 8.07
N SER A 86 5.92 -6.78 9.35
CA SER A 86 6.08 -7.75 10.44
C SER A 86 4.82 -8.59 10.70
N LYS A 87 3.68 -8.20 10.11
CA LYS A 87 2.37 -8.86 10.21
C LYS A 87 1.94 -9.42 8.84
N PRO A 88 2.55 -10.54 8.39
CA PRO A 88 2.10 -11.20 7.16
C PRO A 88 0.70 -11.81 7.35
N GLY A 89 -0.10 -11.81 6.29
CA GLY A 89 -1.46 -12.35 6.30
C GLY A 89 -2.43 -11.52 5.47
N ASN A 90 -3.72 -11.78 5.64
CA ASN A 90 -4.79 -11.04 4.96
C ASN A 90 -5.15 -9.78 5.76
N TRP A 91 -4.96 -8.64 5.13
CA TRP A 91 -5.40 -7.34 5.64
C TRP A 91 -6.80 -7.05 5.12
N ASP A 92 -7.71 -6.73 6.03
CA ASP A 92 -9.10 -6.45 5.67
C ASP A 92 -9.30 -4.95 5.60
N VAL A 93 -9.70 -4.46 4.42
CA VAL A 93 -9.97 -3.04 4.22
C VAL A 93 -11.43 -2.82 3.90
N GLN A 94 -12.11 -2.13 4.79
CA GLN A 94 -13.50 -1.73 4.65
C GLN A 94 -13.59 -0.30 4.15
N ILE A 95 -14.37 -0.07 3.10
CA ILE A 95 -14.69 1.28 2.59
C ILE A 95 -16.20 1.48 2.66
N ARG A 96 -16.65 2.60 3.24
CA ARG A 96 -18.09 2.92 3.38
C ARG A 96 -18.39 4.39 3.15
N LYS A 97 -19.47 4.67 2.42
CA LYS A 97 -20.06 6.00 2.27
C LYS A 97 -21.57 5.90 2.04
N ALA A 98 -22.35 6.63 2.83
CA ALA A 98 -23.81 6.75 2.67
C ALA A 98 -24.54 5.41 2.45
N GLY A 99 -24.24 4.41 3.29
CA GLY A 99 -24.86 3.07 3.21
C GLY A 99 -24.33 2.15 2.10
N HIS A 100 -23.47 2.65 1.22
CA HIS A 100 -22.77 1.87 0.21
C HIS A 100 -21.35 1.56 0.71
N GLY A 101 -20.79 0.44 0.28
CA GLY A 101 -19.44 0.05 0.67
C GLY A 101 -19.14 -1.40 0.41
N GLY A 102 -17.90 -1.78 0.71
CA GLY A 102 -17.41 -3.13 0.55
C GLY A 102 -16.23 -3.40 1.48
N MET A 103 -15.78 -4.64 1.48
CA MET A 103 -14.56 -5.08 2.16
C MET A 103 -13.69 -5.84 1.16
N VAL A 104 -12.40 -5.57 1.16
CA VAL A 104 -11.40 -6.28 0.36
C VAL A 104 -10.39 -6.96 1.28
N HIS A 105 -9.95 -8.15 0.89
CA HIS A 105 -8.96 -8.95 1.61
C HIS A 105 -7.65 -8.93 0.84
N ILE A 106 -6.64 -8.29 1.39
CA ILE A 106 -5.37 -8.03 0.70
C ILE A 106 -4.30 -8.92 1.32
N PRO A 107 -3.79 -9.93 0.60
CA PRO A 107 -2.69 -10.74 1.10
C PRO A 107 -1.41 -9.89 1.14
N VAL A 108 -0.66 -9.98 2.24
CA VAL A 108 0.65 -9.33 2.44
C VAL A 108 1.64 -10.38 2.96
N GLY A 109 2.80 -10.53 2.30
CA GLY A 109 3.82 -11.53 2.65
C GLY A 109 4.72 -11.92 1.47
N GLU A 110 5.69 -12.81 1.70
CA GLU A 110 6.65 -13.24 0.66
C GLU A 110 5.96 -13.93 -0.53
N GLY A 111 6.31 -13.50 -1.75
CA GLY A 111 5.78 -14.06 -3.00
C GLY A 111 4.40 -13.54 -3.41
N THR A 112 3.86 -12.54 -2.69
CA THR A 112 2.52 -12.01 -3.01
C THR A 112 2.55 -11.15 -4.27
N VAL A 113 2.04 -11.70 -5.36
CA VAL A 113 1.54 -10.91 -6.49
C VAL A 113 0.18 -10.39 -6.05
N VAL A 114 0.12 -9.13 -5.61
CA VAL A 114 -1.15 -8.48 -5.25
C VAL A 114 -1.91 -8.23 -6.56
N SER A 115 -2.69 -9.22 -7.01
CA SER A 115 -3.60 -9.05 -8.13
C SER A 115 -4.80 -8.23 -7.64
N GLY A 116 -5.06 -7.08 -8.28
CA GLY A 116 -6.21 -6.24 -7.98
C GLY A 116 -7.51 -7.04 -8.09
N GLY A 117 -8.18 -7.25 -6.95
CA GLY A 117 -9.50 -7.87 -6.89
C GLY A 117 -10.58 -6.79 -6.99
N SER A 118 -11.60 -7.02 -7.83
CA SER A 118 -12.82 -6.22 -7.83
C SER A 118 -13.94 -7.00 -7.12
N ASN A 119 -14.75 -6.30 -6.33
CA ASN A 119 -15.93 -6.87 -5.67
C ASN A 119 -17.16 -6.95 -6.59
N SER A 120 -16.98 -6.79 -7.91
CA SER A 120 -18.06 -6.79 -8.88
C SER A 120 -18.30 -8.19 -9.43
N TYR A 121 -19.57 -8.63 -9.44
CA TYR A 121 -19.96 -9.89 -10.06
C TYR A 121 -20.03 -9.77 -11.59
N SER A 122 -19.63 -10.84 -12.29
CA SER A 122 -19.82 -10.89 -13.75
C SER A 122 -21.28 -11.11 -14.12
N VAL A 123 -21.66 -10.67 -15.33
CA VAL A 123 -23.03 -10.88 -15.85
C VAL A 123 -23.40 -12.37 -15.85
N LEU A 124 -22.46 -13.25 -16.19
CA LEU A 124 -22.69 -14.69 -16.16
C LEU A 124 -22.94 -15.21 -14.74
N GLN A 125 -22.21 -14.72 -13.74
CA GLN A 125 -22.47 -15.06 -12.33
C GLN A 125 -23.86 -14.61 -11.91
N ILE A 126 -24.26 -13.39 -12.27
CA ILE A 126 -25.60 -12.85 -11.96
C ILE A 126 -26.70 -13.71 -12.61
N VAL A 127 -26.56 -14.05 -13.89
CA VAL A 127 -27.52 -14.89 -14.61
C VAL A 127 -27.62 -16.29 -14.00
N LEU A 128 -26.48 -16.88 -13.64
CA LEU A 128 -26.45 -18.21 -13.05
C LEU A 128 -27.09 -18.23 -11.65
N MET A 129 -26.82 -17.21 -10.83
CA MET A 129 -27.52 -17.02 -9.55
C MET A 129 -29.03 -16.88 -9.73
N ALA A 130 -29.49 -16.07 -10.68
CA ALA A 130 -30.91 -15.91 -10.98
C ALA A 130 -31.57 -17.23 -11.43
N ALA A 131 -30.89 -18.00 -12.28
CA ALA A 131 -31.37 -19.31 -12.73
C ALA A 131 -31.52 -20.31 -11.58
N CYS A 132 -30.53 -20.36 -10.66
CA CYS A 132 -30.60 -21.21 -9.47
C CYS A 132 -31.78 -20.83 -8.56
N VAL A 133 -32.03 -19.54 -8.36
CA VAL A 133 -33.17 -19.05 -7.57
C VAL A 133 -34.50 -19.43 -8.22
N ALA A 134 -34.65 -19.19 -9.53
CA ALA A 134 -35.86 -19.56 -10.27
C ALA A 134 -36.12 -21.08 -10.22
N TRP A 135 -35.06 -21.89 -10.39
CA TRP A 135 -35.15 -23.34 -10.27
C TRP A 135 -35.54 -23.80 -8.86
N GLY A 136 -34.98 -23.17 -7.82
CA GLY A 136 -35.34 -23.44 -6.43
C GLY A 136 -36.83 -23.20 -6.17
N ILE A 137 -37.35 -22.04 -6.60
CA ILE A 137 -38.78 -21.69 -6.47
C ILE A 137 -39.66 -22.71 -7.22
N ALA A 138 -39.30 -23.03 -8.48
CA ALA A 138 -40.03 -24.01 -9.27
C ALA A 138 -40.02 -25.40 -8.61
N GLY A 139 -38.87 -25.85 -8.12
CA GLY A 139 -38.72 -27.11 -7.41
C GLY A 139 -39.55 -27.17 -6.12
N THR A 140 -39.52 -26.11 -5.31
CA THR A 140 -40.36 -26.02 -4.10
C THR A 140 -41.85 -26.05 -4.45
N ALA A 141 -42.28 -25.30 -5.48
CA ALA A 141 -43.68 -25.31 -5.93
C ALA A 141 -44.12 -26.71 -6.38
N LEU A 142 -43.29 -27.41 -7.17
CA LEU A 142 -43.57 -28.77 -7.63
C LEU A 142 -43.60 -29.80 -6.50
N TYR A 143 -42.71 -29.65 -5.50
CA TYR A 143 -42.69 -30.51 -4.32
C TYR A 143 -44.01 -30.45 -3.55
N PHE A 144 -44.55 -29.24 -3.33
CA PHE A 144 -45.83 -29.05 -2.65
C PHE A 144 -47.04 -29.30 -3.55
N SER A 145 -46.91 -29.24 -4.87
CA SER A 145 -48.02 -29.55 -5.80
C SER A 145 -48.29 -31.05 -5.93
N ARG A 146 -47.39 -31.92 -5.46
CA ARG A 146 -47.61 -33.37 -5.47
C ARG A 146 -48.68 -33.72 -4.43
N LYS A 147 -49.92 -33.94 -4.89
CA LYS A 147 -51.05 -34.38 -4.05
C LYS A 147 -50.66 -35.65 -3.28
N ARG A 148 -50.85 -35.62 -1.96
CA ARG A 148 -50.84 -36.81 -1.09
C ARG A 148 -52.08 -37.64 -1.46
N THR A 149 -51.90 -38.70 -2.23
CA THR A 149 -52.83 -39.84 -2.27
C THR A 149 -52.57 -40.73 -1.08
#